data_AF-A0A1J5PFH5-F1
#
_entry.id   AF-A0A1J5PFH5-F1
#
_cell.length_a   1.000
_cell.length_b   1.000
_cell.length_c   1.000
_cell.angle_alpha   90.00
_cell.angle_beta   90.00
_cell.angle_gamma   90.00
#
_symmetry.space_group_name_H-M   'P 1'
#
loop_
_entity.id
_entity.type
_entity.pdbx_description
1 polymer ?
#
loop_
_entity_poly.entity_id
_entity_poly.type
_entity_poly.pdbx_seq_one_letter_code
_entity_poly.pdbx_strand_id
1 'polypeptide(L)'
;MWVVRLLGRYQGRNGEIEIVECTWDGTRVYFEEGVRQSQATPDGESVFTYVKLMEELLSRSANILVLGCGGGNLATRLARRGKTLTIVDNNPISFMIAHKFFGLPDDLACIVSDFRKFIYQGDAL
;
A
#
# COMPACT_ATOMS: atom_id res chain seq x y z
N MET A 1 4.91 -18.65 19.66
CA MET A 1 4.81 -18.80 18.19
C MET A 1 3.64 -17.97 17.74
N TRP A 2 3.84 -16.93 16.92
CA TRP A 2 2.73 -16.12 16.42
C TRP A 2 1.87 -16.99 15.52
N VAL A 3 0.61 -17.21 15.90
CA VAL A 3 -0.33 -17.93 15.03
C VAL A 3 -0.76 -16.95 13.96
N VAL A 4 -0.44 -17.28 12.71
CA VAL A 4 -0.79 -16.51 11.53
C VAL A 4 -1.56 -17.39 10.56
N ARG A 5 -2.54 -16.81 9.87
CA ARG A 5 -3.31 -17.47 8.81
C ARG A 5 -2.87 -16.92 7.46
N LEU A 6 -2.42 -17.78 6.55
CA LEU A 6 -2.14 -17.38 5.16
C LEU A 6 -3.46 -16.99 4.47
N LEU A 7 -3.53 -15.76 3.96
CA LEU A 7 -4.67 -15.24 3.18
C LEU A 7 -4.46 -15.36 1.68
N GLY A 8 -3.21 -15.34 1.21
CA GLY A 8 -2.90 -15.52 -0.21
C GLY A 8 -1.41 -15.51 -0.50
N ARG A 9 -1.04 -16.13 -1.62
CA ARG A 9 0.28 -16.08 -2.24
C ARG A 9 0.18 -15.55 -3.65
N TYR A 10 1.14 -14.72 -4.01
CA TYR A 10 1.14 -13.98 -5.25
C TYR A 10 2.56 -13.90 -5.81
N GLN A 11 2.69 -13.91 -7.14
CA GLN A 11 3.97 -13.65 -7.79
C GLN A 11 4.04 -12.17 -8.19
N GLY A 12 4.88 -11.40 -7.50
CA GLY A 12 5.20 -10.02 -7.84
C GLY A 12 6.40 -9.92 -8.78
N ARG A 13 6.68 -8.68 -9.24
CA ARG A 13 7.88 -8.40 -10.05
C ARG A 13 9.19 -8.59 -9.31
N ASN A 14 9.18 -8.42 -7.99
CA ASN A 14 10.37 -8.52 -7.15
C ASN A 14 10.50 -9.88 -6.46
N GLY A 15 9.51 -10.77 -6.62
CA GLY A 15 9.50 -12.05 -5.93
C GLY A 15 8.12 -12.53 -5.46
N GLU A 16 8.12 -13.59 -4.66
CA GLU A 16 6.93 -14.11 -4.00
C GLU A 16 6.43 -13.11 -2.95
N ILE A 17 5.12 -12.90 -2.95
CA ILE A 17 4.40 -12.07 -1.98
C ILE A 17 3.45 -12.97 -1.20
N GLU A 18 3.54 -12.91 0.13
CA GLU A 18 2.62 -13.59 1.04
C GLU A 18 1.81 -12.57 1.84
N ILE A 19 0.49 -12.74 1.84
CA ILE A 19 -0.41 -11.98 2.70
C ILE A 19 -0.88 -12.89 3.81
N VAL A 20 -0.59 -12.53 5.06
CA VAL A 20 -0.99 -13.30 6.24
C VAL A 20 -1.78 -12.44 7.20
N GLU A 21 -2.61 -13.07 8.03
CA GLU A 21 -3.40 -12.43 9.08
C GLU A 21 -2.94 -12.92 10.44
N CYS A 22 -2.61 -11.99 11.33
CA CYS A 22 -2.33 -12.26 12.73
C CYS A 22 -3.64 -12.62 13.43
N THR A 23 -3.76 -13.84 13.95
CA THR A 23 -5.05 -14.34 14.48
C THR A 23 -5.46 -13.70 15.81
N TRP A 24 -4.57 -12.96 16.46
CA TRP A 24 -4.78 -12.39 17.79
C TRP A 24 -5.30 -10.94 17.76
N ASP A 25 -4.98 -10.17 16.71
CA ASP A 25 -5.46 -8.78 16.51
C ASP A 25 -6.13 -8.54 15.16
N GLY A 26 -6.14 -9.54 14.27
CA GLY A 26 -6.72 -9.44 12.93
C GLY A 26 -5.93 -8.56 11.97
N THR A 27 -4.73 -8.08 12.34
CA THR A 27 -3.90 -7.31 11.43
C THR A 27 -3.36 -8.20 10.32
N ARG A 28 -3.20 -7.63 9.14
CA ARG A 28 -2.68 -8.27 7.95
C ARG A 28 -1.27 -7.80 7.70
N VAL A 29 -0.42 -8.71 7.26
CA VAL A 29 0.99 -8.48 7.00
C VAL A 29 1.27 -8.77 5.54
N TYR A 30 1.96 -7.86 4.87
CA TYR A 30 2.49 -8.04 3.52
C TYR A 30 3.95 -8.44 3.64
N PHE A 31 4.28 -9.64 3.18
CA PHE A 31 5.65 -10.11 2.99
C PHE A 31 6.00 -10.12 1.51
N GLU A 32 7.23 -9.74 1.17
CA GLU A 32 7.81 -9.93 -0.17
C GLU A 32 9.20 -10.53 0.01
N GLU A 33 9.46 -11.68 -0.62
CA GLU A 33 10.69 -12.46 -0.45
C GLU A 33 11.02 -12.71 1.04
N GLY A 34 9.99 -13.03 1.83
CA GLY A 34 10.10 -13.27 3.27
C GLY A 34 10.35 -12.02 4.13
N VAL A 35 10.47 -10.82 3.52
CA VAL A 35 10.66 -9.55 4.23
C VAL A 35 9.31 -8.90 4.52
N ARG A 36 9.05 -8.55 5.78
CA ARG A 36 7.85 -7.80 6.18
C ARG A 36 7.91 -6.36 5.66
N GLN A 37 7.11 -6.04 4.66
CA GLN A 37 7.03 -4.70 4.07
C GLN A 37 5.96 -3.82 4.74
N SER A 38 4.81 -4.41 5.09
CA SER A 38 3.66 -3.70 5.65
C SER A 38 2.96 -4.54 6.72
N GLN A 39 2.35 -3.87 7.70
CA GLN A 39 1.36 -4.46 8.60
C GLN A 39 0.28 -3.43 8.94
N ALA A 40 -0.98 -3.79 8.73
CA ALA A 40 -2.12 -2.93 9.01
C ALA A 40 -3.37 -3.73 9.36
N THR A 41 -4.37 -3.09 9.93
CA THR A 41 -5.72 -3.67 10.01
C THR A 41 -6.30 -3.94 8.61
N PRO A 42 -7.38 -4.74 8.47
CA PRO A 42 -8.08 -4.94 7.20
C PRO A 42 -8.51 -3.66 6.49
N ASP A 43 -8.73 -2.59 7.27
CA ASP A 43 -9.15 -1.29 6.79
C ASP A 43 -7.94 -0.33 6.58
N GLY A 44 -6.71 -0.81 6.67
CA GLY A 44 -5.51 -0.05 6.28
C GLY A 44 -4.89 0.82 7.39
N GLU A 45 -5.34 0.68 8.64
CA GLU A 45 -4.69 1.31 9.79
C GLU A 45 -3.32 0.66 10.03
N SER A 46 -2.25 1.37 9.67
CA SER A 46 -0.89 0.87 9.83
C SER A 46 -0.49 0.71 11.30
N VAL A 47 0.14 -0.42 11.61
CA VAL A 47 0.81 -0.65 12.90
C VAL A 47 2.12 0.15 12.99
N PHE A 48 2.73 0.49 11.86
CA PHE A 48 3.98 1.23 11.83
C PHE A 48 3.79 2.74 12.09
N THR A 49 4.42 3.24 13.16
CA THR A 49 4.36 4.64 13.58
C THR A 49 4.80 5.62 12.48
N TYR A 50 5.78 5.25 11.65
CA TYR A 50 6.26 6.14 10.58
C TYR A 50 5.16 6.47 9.56
N VAL A 51 4.20 5.57 9.32
CA VAL A 51 3.06 5.84 8.43
C VAL A 51 2.16 6.93 9.01
N LYS A 52 1.92 6.90 10.33
CA LYS A 52 1.15 7.94 11.03
C LYS A 52 1.85 9.29 11.00
N LEU A 53 3.18 9.31 11.14
CA LEU A 53 3.97 10.53 11.04
C LEU A 53 3.93 11.12 9.62
N MET A 54 4.05 10.29 8.58
CA MET A 54 3.94 10.75 7.19
C MET A 54 2.54 11.30 6.88
N GLU A 55 1.50 10.62 7.37
CA GLU A 55 0.12 11.08 7.21
C GLU A 55 -0.11 12.45 7.86
N GLU A 56 0.47 12.69 9.04
CA GLU A 56 0.41 13.97 9.73
C GLU A 56 1.22 15.06 9.01
N LEU A 57 2.43 14.73 8.55
CA LEU A 57 3.28 15.62 7.77
C LEU A 57 2.57 16.11 6.49
N LEU A 58 1.79 15.23 5.86
CA LEU A 58 1.04 15.50 4.64
C LEU A 58 -0.36 16.08 4.89
N SER A 59 -0.73 16.35 6.15
CA SER A 59 -2.09 16.78 6.54
C SER A 59 -2.59 18.03 5.80
N ARG A 60 -1.69 18.94 5.43
CA ARG A 60 -2.01 20.19 4.71
C ARG A 60 -1.98 20.07 3.19
N SER A 61 -1.45 18.98 2.65
CA SER A 61 -1.41 18.74 1.21
C SER A 61 -2.77 18.27 0.72
N ALA A 62 -3.21 18.76 -0.44
CA ALA A 62 -4.47 18.36 -1.07
C ALA A 62 -4.25 17.29 -2.15
N ASN A 63 -3.24 17.49 -3.00
CA ASN A 63 -2.84 16.59 -4.08
C ASN A 63 -1.51 15.94 -3.74
N ILE A 64 -1.47 14.61 -3.71
CA ILE A 64 -0.29 13.87 -3.25
C ILE A 64 0.02 12.76 -4.25
N LEU A 65 1.26 12.75 -4.74
CA LEU A 65 1.83 11.65 -5.49
C LEU A 65 2.49 10.66 -4.51
N VAL A 66 2.07 9.41 -4.57
CA VAL A 66 2.68 8.31 -3.80
C VAL A 66 3.44 7.41 -4.76
N LEU A 67 4.75 7.26 -4.54
CA LEU A 67 5.60 6.36 -5.30
C LEU A 67 5.81 5.06 -4.50
N GLY A 68 5.27 3.97 -5.04
CA GLY A 68 5.09 2.68 -4.38
C GLY A 68 3.67 2.52 -3.83
N CYS A 69 3.22 1.27 -3.70
CA CYS A 69 1.94 0.94 -3.10
C CYS A 69 2.12 -0.09 -1.99
N GLY A 70 2.80 -1.21 -2.23
CA GLY A 70 2.95 -2.29 -1.24
C GLY A 70 1.59 -2.68 -0.64
N GLY A 71 1.48 -2.64 0.70
CA GLY A 71 0.19 -2.84 1.39
C GLY A 71 -0.78 -1.64 1.31
N GLY A 72 -0.42 -0.54 0.68
CA GLY A 72 -1.29 0.62 0.44
C GLY A 72 -1.59 1.49 1.67
N ASN A 73 -1.09 1.14 2.87
CA ASN A 73 -1.55 1.75 4.14
C ASN A 73 -1.55 3.28 4.15
N LEU A 74 -0.45 3.93 3.71
CA LEU A 74 -0.38 5.40 3.67
C LEU A 74 -1.44 5.97 2.72
N ALA A 75 -1.56 5.39 1.53
CA ALA A 75 -2.51 5.85 0.53
C ALA A 75 -3.97 5.63 0.97
N THR A 76 -4.29 4.46 1.55
CA THR A 76 -5.61 4.18 2.13
C THR A 76 -5.99 5.26 3.15
N ARG A 77 -5.06 5.61 4.04
CA ARG A 77 -5.31 6.62 5.08
C ARG A 77 -5.49 8.02 4.53
N LEU A 78 -4.63 8.44 3.61
CA LEU A 78 -4.74 9.75 2.97
C LEU A 78 -6.04 9.86 2.16
N ALA A 79 -6.42 8.82 1.41
CA ALA A 79 -7.67 8.81 0.64
C ALA A 79 -8.90 8.97 1.56
N ARG A 80 -8.92 8.29 2.72
CA ARG A 80 -9.99 8.44 3.72
C ARG A 80 -10.08 9.83 4.35
N ARG A 81 -8.98 10.58 4.36
CA ARG A 81 -8.97 11.99 4.74
C ARG A 81 -9.39 12.94 3.61
N GLY A 82 -9.92 12.40 2.51
CA GLY A 82 -10.39 13.16 1.35
C GLY A 82 -9.26 13.78 0.54
N LYS A 83 -8.04 13.21 0.59
CA LYS A 83 -6.91 13.68 -0.22
C LYS A 83 -7.03 13.14 -1.64
N THR A 84 -6.69 13.96 -2.62
CA THR A 84 -6.54 13.52 -4.01
C THR A 84 -5.19 12.84 -4.16
N LEU A 85 -5.21 11.56 -4.53
CA LEU A 85 -3.98 10.78 -4.68
C LEU A 85 -3.78 10.32 -6.12
N THR A 86 -2.51 10.25 -6.51
CA THR A 86 -2.05 9.41 -7.61
C THR A 86 -1.04 8.45 -7.02
N ILE A 87 -1.24 7.15 -7.21
CA ILE A 87 -0.27 6.14 -6.78
C ILE A 87 0.42 5.59 -8.02
N VAL A 88 1.74 5.51 -7.97
CA VAL A 88 2.54 4.89 -9.03
C VAL A 88 3.30 3.73 -8.43
N ASP A 89 3.22 2.56 -9.03
CA ASP A 89 4.00 1.38 -8.63
C ASP A 89 4.42 0.64 -9.91
N ASN A 90 5.62 0.06 -9.93
CA ASN A 90 6.00 -0.76 -11.07
C ASN A 90 5.37 -2.16 -10.97
N ASN A 91 4.94 -2.61 -9.79
CA ASN A 91 4.39 -3.95 -9.58
C ASN A 91 2.85 -3.92 -9.56
N PRO A 92 2.15 -4.26 -10.66
CA PRO A 92 0.69 -4.12 -10.73
C PRO A 92 -0.07 -4.94 -9.67
N ILE A 93 0.53 -6.04 -9.17
CA ILE A 93 -0.13 -6.89 -8.19
C ILE A 93 -0.24 -6.22 -6.81
N SER A 94 0.61 -5.23 -6.52
CA SER A 94 0.55 -4.51 -5.24
C SER A 94 -0.76 -3.74 -5.10
N PHE A 95 -1.25 -3.12 -6.18
CA PHE A 95 -2.56 -2.45 -6.18
C PHE A 95 -3.70 -3.40 -5.87
N MET A 96 -3.79 -4.53 -6.59
CA MET A 96 -4.84 -5.53 -6.35
C MET A 96 -4.82 -6.03 -4.91
N ILE A 97 -3.63 -6.30 -4.36
CA ILE A 97 -3.46 -6.72 -2.97
C ILE A 97 -3.91 -5.61 -2.00
N ALA A 98 -3.54 -4.35 -2.25
CA ALA A 98 -3.91 -3.21 -1.42
C ALA A 98 -5.45 -3.02 -1.38
N HIS A 99 -6.13 -3.10 -2.52
CA HIS A 99 -7.60 -3.07 -2.57
C HIS A 99 -8.21 -4.23 -1.79
N LYS A 100 -7.76 -5.46 -2.09
CA LYS A 100 -8.36 -6.69 -1.56
C LYS A 100 -8.15 -6.87 -0.05
N PHE A 101 -6.99 -6.50 0.46
CA PHE A 101 -6.57 -6.86 1.82
C PHE A 101 -6.33 -5.68 2.75
N PHE A 102 -6.15 -4.46 2.25
CA PHE A 102 -5.73 -3.32 3.07
C PHE A 102 -6.62 -2.07 2.86
N GLY A 103 -7.80 -2.26 2.28
CA GLY A 103 -8.85 -1.25 2.22
C GLY A 103 -8.55 -0.06 1.32
N LEU A 104 -7.64 -0.21 0.34
CA LEU A 104 -7.40 0.83 -0.66
C LEU A 104 -8.69 1.05 -1.48
N PRO A 105 -9.20 2.31 -1.61
CA PRO A 105 -10.43 2.58 -2.35
C PRO A 105 -10.32 2.21 -3.83
N ASP A 106 -11.34 1.54 -4.39
CA ASP A 106 -11.35 1.03 -5.77
C ASP A 106 -11.35 2.13 -6.85
N ASP A 107 -11.74 3.36 -6.50
CA ASP A 107 -11.82 4.52 -7.39
C ASP A 107 -10.52 5.33 -7.47
N LEU A 108 -9.47 4.91 -6.75
CA LEU A 108 -8.21 5.64 -6.68
C LEU A 108 -7.34 5.43 -7.93
N ALA A 109 -6.77 6.52 -8.45
CA ALA A 109 -5.88 6.47 -9.61
C ALA A 109 -4.57 5.72 -9.30
N CYS A 110 -4.47 4.49 -9.79
CA CYS A 110 -3.28 3.62 -9.68
C CYS A 110 -2.62 3.46 -11.05
N ILE A 111 -1.36 3.90 -11.16
CA ILE A 111 -0.60 3.93 -12.41
C ILE A 111 0.54 2.92 -12.34
N VAL A 112 0.56 1.98 -13.29
CA VAL A 112 1.63 1.00 -13.40
C VAL A 112 2.78 1.61 -14.21
N SER A 113 3.84 2.05 -13.55
CA SER A 113 5.00 2.66 -14.22
C SER A 113 6.28 2.58 -13.39
N ASP A 114 7.43 2.71 -14.06
CA ASP A 114 8.69 3.07 -13.39
C ASP A 114 8.60 4.52 -12.88
N PHE A 115 9.15 4.78 -11.70
CA PHE A 115 9.06 6.11 -11.07
C PHE A 115 9.79 7.18 -11.87
N ARG A 116 11.00 6.92 -12.36
CA ARG A 116 11.76 7.90 -13.14
C ARG A 116 11.06 8.17 -14.45
N LYS A 117 10.56 7.13 -15.11
CA LYS A 117 9.76 7.28 -16.33
C LYS A 117 8.54 8.17 -16.08
N PHE A 118 7.79 7.90 -15.01
CA PHE A 118 6.59 8.68 -14.65
C PHE A 118 6.93 10.16 -14.39
N ILE A 119 8.00 10.43 -13.62
CA ILE A 119 8.39 11.79 -13.23
C ILE A 119 8.98 12.58 -14.40
N TYR A 120 9.85 11.98 -15.21
CA TYR A 120 10.67 12.73 -16.19
C TYR A 120 10.13 12.69 -17.62
N GLN A 121 9.17 11.81 -17.94
CA GLN A 121 8.55 11.75 -19.27
C GLN A 121 7.12 12.28 -19.28
N GLY A 122 6.65 12.86 -18.17
CA GLY A 122 5.29 13.35 -18.03
C GLY A 122 5.11 14.81 -18.42
N ASP A 123 4.65 15.06 -19.65
CA ASP A 123 3.78 16.21 -19.98
C ASP A 123 2.33 15.95 -19.52
N ALA A 124 2.13 15.25 -18.39
CA ALA A 124 0.83 14.72 -17.99
C ALA A 124 0.60 14.83 -16.48
N LEU A 125 0.26 16.04 -16.03
CA LEU A 125 -0.67 16.29 -14.92
C LEU A 125 -1.71 17.30 -15.41
#